data_AF-A0A2V3JF80-F1
#
_entry.id   AF-A0A2V3JF80-F1
#
_cell.length_a   1.000
_cell.length_b   1.000
_cell.length_c   1.000
_cell.angle_alpha   90.00
_cell.angle_beta   90.00
_cell.angle_gamma   90.00
#
_symmetry.space_group_name_H-M   'P 1'
#
loop_
_entity.id
_entity.type
_entity.pdbx_description
1 polymer ?
#
loop_
_entity_poly.entity_id
_entity_poly.type
_entity_poly.pdbx_seq_one_letter_code
_entity_poly.pdbx_strand_id
1 'polypeptide(L)' 'MIEIEFTEEEMKALDYERYCHPHPRVQRRMEALWLKSQ' A
#
# COMPACT_ATOMS: atom_id res chain seq x y z
N MET A 1 8.81 -18.10 -3.36
CA MET A 1 7.81 -17.05 -3.08
C MET A 1 8.55 -15.99 -2.28
N ILE A 2 8.49 -14.72 -2.67
CA ILE A 2 9.21 -13.66 -1.92
C ILE A 2 8.30 -13.27 -0.77
N GLU A 3 8.78 -13.44 0.47
CA GLU A 3 8.14 -12.91 1.66
C GLU A 3 8.63 -11.47 1.85
N ILE A 4 7.68 -10.53 1.88
CA ILE A 4 7.95 -9.13 2.13
C ILE A 4 7.31 -8.84 3.48
N GLU A 5 8.13 -8.58 4.49
CA GLU A 5 7.67 -8.10 5.78
C GLU A 5 7.41 -6.60 5.67
N PHE A 6 6.20 -6.18 6.04
CA PHE A 6 5.86 -4.77 6.16
C PHE A 6 5.93 -4.38 7.63
N THR A 7 6.64 -3.29 7.90
CA THR A 7 6.61 -2.64 9.20
C THR A 7 5.28 -1.91 9.40
N GLU A 8 4.90 -1.65 10.65
CA GLU A 8 3.69 -0.87 10.95
C GLU A 8 3.72 0.53 10.34
N GLU A 9 4.91 1.12 10.21
CA GLU A 9 5.12 2.44 9.61
C GLU A 9 4.83 2.40 8.11
N GLU A 10 5.30 1.36 7.41
CA GLU A 10 5.01 1.14 5.99
C GLU A 10 3.54 0.87 5.75
N MET A 11 2.88 0.07 6.59
CA MET A 11 1.42 -0.16 6.50
C MET A 11 0.63 1.14 6.64
N LYS A 12 1.02 2.03 7.56
CA LYS A 12 0.41 3.36 7.73
C LYS A 12 0.65 4.26 6.52
N ALA A 13 1.85 4.23 5.95
CA ALA A 13 2.16 4.97 4.73
C ALA A 13 1.31 4.47 3.54
N LEU A 14 1.17 3.15 3.38
CA LEU A 14 0.34 2.54 2.34
C LEU A 14 -1.15 2.89 2.50
N ASP A 15 -1.65 2.93 3.74
CA ASP A 15 -3.04 3.33 4.02
C ASP A 15 -3.29 4.79 3.59
N TYR A 16 -2.36 5.69 3.92
CA TYR A 16 -2.44 7.09 3.51
C TYR A 16 -2.33 7.26 1.99
N GLU A 17 -1.33 6.65 1.36
CA GLU A 17 -1.09 6.80 -0.08
C GLU A 17 -2.22 6.24 -0.95
N ARG A 18 -2.94 5.22 -0.49
CA ARG A 18 -4.14 4.70 -1.15
C ARG A 18 -5.21 5.77 -1.36
N TYR A 19 -5.27 6.82 -0.55
CA TYR A 19 -6.25 7.89 -0.72
C TYR A 19 -5.69 9.16 -1.37
N CYS A 20 -4.38 9.37 -1.27
CA CYS A 20 -3.73 10.63 -1.65
C CYS A 20 -2.88 10.58 -2.93
N HIS A 21 -2.71 9.42 -3.56
CA HIS A 21 -1.86 9.32 -4.73
C HIS A 21 -2.47 10.05 -5.96
N PRO A 22 -1.72 10.94 -6.65
CA PRO A 22 -2.25 11.82 -7.70
C PRO A 22 -2.73 11.07 -8.95
N HIS A 23 -2.19 9.88 -9.21
CA HIS A 23 -2.52 9.07 -10.38
C HIS A 23 -3.51 7.94 -10.03
N PRO A 24 -4.73 7.91 -10.61
CA PRO A 24 -5.78 6.94 -10.24
C PRO A 24 -5.39 5.46 -10.41
N ARG A 25 -4.57 5.13 -11.43
CA ARG A 25 -4.09 3.74 -11.61
C ARG A 25 -3.12 3.30 -10.51
N VAL A 26 -2.32 4.21 -9.97
CA VAL A 26 -1.38 3.88 -8.90
C VAL A 26 -2.12 3.82 -7.58
N GLN A 27 -3.11 4.70 -7.36
CA GLN A 27 -4.02 4.64 -6.22
C GLN A 27 -4.65 3.25 -6.03
N ARG A 28 -5.22 2.68 -7.10
CA ARG A 28 -5.78 1.31 -7.10
C ARG A 28 -4.74 0.22 -6.82
N ARG A 29 -3.47 0.44 -7.22
CA ARG A 29 -2.38 -0.50 -6.94
C ARG A 29 -1.90 -0.40 -5.49
N MET A 30 -1.89 0.81 -4.91
CA MET A 30 -1.62 0.99 -3.48
C MET A 30 -2.67 0.29 -2.63
N GLU A 31 -3.93 0.29 -3.05
CA GLU A 31 -4.97 -0.51 -2.38
C GLU A 31 -4.67 -2.01 -2.39
N ALA A 32 -4.31 -2.56 -3.56
CA ALA A 32 -3.92 -3.97 -3.65
C ALA A 32 -2.67 -4.29 -2.82
N LEU A 33 -1.72 -3.34 -2.72
CA LEU A 33 -0.50 -3.49 -1.93
C LEU A 33 -0.80 -3.46 -0.42
N TRP A 34 -1.63 -2.52 0.04
CA TRP A 34 -2.09 -2.43 1.42
C TRP A 34 -2.85 -3.69 1.87
N LEU A 35 -3.71 -4.24 1.00
CA LEU A 35 -4.41 -5.51 1.27
C LEU A 35 -3.47 -6.70 1.37
N LYS A 36 -2.28 -6.63 0.75
CA LYS A 36 -1.25 -7.68 0.85
C LYS A 36 -0.30 -7.48 2.02
N SER A 37 -0.29 -6.29 2.63
CA SER A 37 0.48 -6.01 3.85
C SER A 37 -0.30 -6.34 5.14
N GLN A 38 -1.59 -6.66 5.04
CA GLN A 38 -2.38 -7.20 6.15
C GLN A 38 -2.09 -8.69 6.39
#